data_AF-A0A7J9G7T9-F1
#
_entry.id   AF-A0A7J9G7T9-F1
#
_cell.length_a   1.000
_cell.length_b   1.000
_cell.length_c   1.000
_cell.angle_alpha   90.00
_cell.angle_beta   90.00
_cell.angle_gamma   90.00
#
_symmetry.space_group_name_H-M   'P 1'
#
loop_
_entity.id
_entity.type
_entity.pdbx_description
1 polymer ?
#
loop_
_entity_poly.entity_id
_entity_poly.type
_entity_poly.pdbx_seq_one_letter_code
_entity_poly.pdbx_strand_id
1 'polypeptide(L)'
;MIPTLLTATFIFTIAFITAPAIDIDGICEHVSRSLLYKNNIISGAIIPTFGVAFYMGREWELSFRLGMRPWIAVAYSTLIVTATTVFLIYPIGQGS
;
A
#
# COMPACT_ATOMS: atom_id res chain seq x y z
N MET A 1 -10.92 7.52 5.10
CA MET A 1 -10.66 7.11 3.70
C MET A 1 -10.00 8.21 2.89
N ILE A 2 -10.64 9.37 2.67
CA ILE A 2 -10.05 10.48 1.87
C ILE A 2 -8.73 11.01 2.48
N PRO A 3 -8.66 11.41 3.76
CA PRO A 3 -7.40 11.93 4.31
C PRO A 3 -6.29 10.87 4.31
N THR A 4 -6.61 9.62 4.70
CA THR A 4 -5.63 8.52 4.75
C THR A 4 -5.10 8.14 3.36
N LEU A 5 -5.95 8.11 2.34
CA LEU A 5 -5.54 7.81 0.96
C LEU A 5 -4.74 8.95 0.33
N LEU A 6 -5.12 10.21 0.59
CA LEU A 6 -4.38 11.37 0.09
C LEU A 6 -2.98 11.42 0.70
N THR A 7 -2.86 11.25 2.02
CA THR A 7 -1.56 11.19 2.69
C THR A 7 -0.71 10.04 2.17
N ALA A 8 -1.27 8.83 2.04
CA ALA A 8 -0.53 7.68 1.51
C ALA A 8 -0.05 7.89 0.07
N THR A 9 -0.92 8.42 -0.81
CA THR A 9 -0.60 8.68 -2.23
C THR A 9 0.47 9.74 -2.37
N PHE A 10 0.39 10.81 -1.57
CA PHE A 10 1.35 11.89 -1.58
C PHE A 10 2.73 11.43 -1.09
N ILE A 11 2.78 10.72 0.03
CA ILE A 11 4.03 10.16 0.57
C ILE A 11 4.66 9.17 -0.41
N PHE A 12 3.86 8.27 -1.00
CA PHE A 12 4.35 7.33 -2.00
C PHE A 12 4.96 8.05 -3.21
N THR A 13 4.29 9.08 -3.73
CA THR A 13 4.76 9.82 -4.91
C THR A 13 6.07 10.54 -4.63
N ILE A 14 6.18 11.24 -3.50
CA ILE A 14 7.42 11.95 -3.12
C ILE A 14 8.54 10.95 -2.92
N ALA A 15 8.30 9.89 -2.16
CA ALA A 15 9.31 8.88 -1.89
C ALA A 15 9.78 8.22 -3.20
N PHE A 16 8.88 7.93 -4.15
CA PHE A 16 9.23 7.26 -5.40
C PHE A 16 10.19 8.10 -6.26
N ILE A 17 10.02 9.42 -6.19
CA ILE A 17 10.86 10.37 -6.93
C ILE A 17 12.18 10.59 -6.19
N THR A 18 12.14 10.89 -4.89
CA THR A 18 13.27 11.51 -4.18
C THR A 18 13.86 10.71 -3.02
N ALA A 19 13.32 9.55 -2.66
CA ALA A 19 13.80 8.83 -1.48
C ALA A 19 15.30 8.48 -1.60
N PRO A 20 16.10 8.67 -0.54
CA PRO A 20 17.48 8.21 -0.51
C PRO A 20 17.56 6.69 -0.50
N ALA A 21 18.76 6.15 -0.73
CA ALA A 21 18.98 4.71 -0.63
C ALA A 21 18.81 4.21 0.81
N ILE A 22 18.05 3.14 0.98
CA ILE A 22 17.67 2.59 2.29
C ILE A 22 18.42 1.27 2.48
N ASP A 23 18.96 1.07 3.69
CA ASP A 23 19.49 -0.23 4.11
C ASP A 23 18.32 -1.09 4.59
N ILE A 24 17.94 -2.08 3.79
CA ILE A 24 16.73 -2.89 4.00
C ILE A 24 17.03 -4.07 4.93
N ASP A 25 18.22 -4.65 4.81
CA ASP A 25 18.60 -5.86 5.51
C ASP A 25 19.42 -5.56 6.80
N GLY A 26 19.73 -4.28 7.06
CA GLY A 26 20.45 -3.84 8.26
C GLY A 26 21.93 -4.21 8.25
N ILE A 27 22.51 -4.46 7.06
CA ILE A 27 23.89 -4.89 6.87
C ILE A 27 24.80 -3.76 6.35
N CYS A 28 24.33 -2.52 6.46
CA CYS A 28 24.98 -1.32 5.92
C CYS A 28 25.11 -1.35 4.39
N GLU A 29 24.24 -2.07 3.68
CA GLU A 29 24.16 -2.03 2.21
C GLU A 29 22.97 -1.17 1.77
N HIS A 30 23.27 -0.01 1.21
CA HIS A 30 22.24 0.93 0.77
C HIS A 30 21.66 0.53 -0.59
N VAL A 31 20.39 0.14 -0.60
CA VAL A 31 19.65 -0.17 -1.83
C VAL A 31 18.91 1.08 -2.31
N SER A 32 19.27 1.57 -3.49
CA SER A 32 18.57 2.66 -4.16
C SER A 32 17.36 2.14 -4.92
N ARG A 33 16.18 2.74 -4.69
CA ARG A 33 14.93 2.38 -5.40
C ARG A 33 14.09 3.57 -5.86
N SER A 34 14.64 4.79 -5.85
CA SER A 34 13.95 6.00 -6.32
C SER A 34 14.45 6.47 -7.69
N LEU A 35 13.63 7.26 -8.37
CA LEU A 35 13.85 7.68 -9.75
C LEU A 35 15.05 8.62 -9.90
N LEU A 36 15.25 9.55 -8.94
CA LEU A 36 16.41 10.45 -8.94
C LEU A 36 17.74 9.72 -8.74
N TYR A 37 17.74 8.54 -8.14
CA TYR A 37 18.92 7.69 -8.01
C TYR A 37 19.04 6.69 -9.16
N LYS A 38 18.66 7.14 -10.37
CA LYS A 38 18.85 6.44 -11.65
C LYS A 38 18.06 5.13 -11.82
N ASN A 39 16.98 4.94 -11.05
CA ASN A 39 16.03 3.85 -11.31
C ASN A 39 15.00 4.24 -12.38
N ASN A 40 14.53 3.27 -13.14
CA ASN A 40 13.43 3.44 -14.09
C ASN A 40 12.09 3.01 -13.47
N ILE A 41 10.97 3.11 -14.20
CA ILE A 41 9.63 2.77 -13.69
C ILE A 41 9.51 1.28 -13.27
N ILE A 42 10.33 0.40 -13.85
CA ILE A 42 10.32 -1.05 -13.55
C ILE A 42 11.20 -1.37 -12.34
N SER A 43 12.33 -0.67 -12.20
CA SER A 43 13.35 -0.88 -11.16
C SER A 43 13.10 -0.02 -9.91
N GLY A 44 12.35 1.06 -10.04
CA GLY A 44 11.91 1.88 -8.92
C GLY A 44 10.86 1.12 -8.14
N ALA A 45 11.06 0.94 -6.84
CA ALA A 45 10.14 0.17 -6.00
C ALA A 45 10.12 0.72 -4.58
N ILE A 46 8.92 1.09 -4.12
CA ILE A 46 8.68 1.50 -2.74
C ILE A 46 7.63 0.57 -2.16
N ILE A 47 7.91 0.07 -0.95
CA ILE A 47 7.02 -0.76 -0.15
C ILE A 47 5.93 0.18 0.39
N PRO A 48 4.69 0.15 -0.14
CA PRO A 48 3.63 1.02 0.34
C PRO A 48 2.94 0.38 1.54
N THR A 49 2.91 1.10 2.66
CA THR A 49 2.18 0.64 3.85
C THR A 49 0.79 1.28 3.90
N PHE A 50 -0.23 0.42 3.92
CA PHE A 50 -1.64 0.63 4.30
C PHE A 50 -2.37 1.92 3.89
N GLY A 51 -3.18 1.82 2.83
CA GLY A 51 -4.27 2.76 2.52
C GLY A 51 -5.62 2.12 2.15
N VAL A 52 -5.65 0.80 1.90
CA VAL A 52 -6.73 0.13 1.14
C VAL A 52 -7.93 -0.32 2.01
N ALA A 53 -7.72 -0.61 3.30
CA ALA A 53 -8.75 -1.21 4.16
C ALA A 53 -10.03 -0.35 4.33
N PHE A 54 -9.91 0.98 4.31
CA PHE A 54 -11.06 1.89 4.49
C PHE A 54 -11.98 1.97 3.26
N TYR A 55 -11.59 1.40 2.11
CA TYR A 55 -12.40 1.44 0.88
C TYR A 55 -13.57 0.44 0.92
N MET A 56 -13.40 -0.71 1.59
CA MET A 56 -14.44 -1.73 1.68
C MET A 56 -15.71 -1.26 2.39
N GLY A 57 -15.56 -0.48 3.46
CA GLY A 57 -16.70 0.07 4.21
C GLY A 57 -17.52 1.07 3.38
N ARG A 58 -16.88 1.80 2.45
CA ARG A 58 -17.55 2.72 1.54
C ARG A 58 -18.37 1.98 0.48
N GLU A 59 -17.84 0.90 -0.10
CA GLU A 59 -18.56 0.08 -1.09
C GLU A 59 -19.81 -0.58 -0.50
N TRP A 60 -19.70 -1.01 0.75
CA TRP A 60 -20.83 -1.49 1.54
C TRP A 60 -21.85 -0.37 1.73
N GLU A 61 -21.46 0.77 2.30
CA GLU A 61 -22.35 1.91 2.58
C GLU A 61 -23.09 2.42 1.32
N LEU A 62 -22.41 2.50 0.17
CA LEU A 62 -23.01 2.87 -1.10
C LEU A 62 -24.08 1.86 -1.55
N SER A 63 -23.79 0.55 -1.41
CA SER A 63 -24.73 -0.51 -1.76
C SER A 63 -26.01 -0.43 -0.92
N PHE A 64 -25.90 -0.14 0.39
CA PHE A 64 -27.06 0.05 1.25
C PHE A 64 -27.87 1.30 0.89
N ARG A 65 -27.21 2.42 0.61
CA ARG A 65 -27.89 3.67 0.21
C ARG A 65 -28.64 3.54 -1.11
N LEU A 66 -28.16 2.68 -2.02
CA LEU A 66 -28.79 2.42 -3.32
C LEU A 66 -29.74 1.22 -3.33
N GLY A 67 -29.92 0.52 -2.20
CA GLY A 67 -30.76 -0.70 -2.14
C GLY A 67 -30.22 -1.87 -2.96
N MET A 68 -28.92 -1.87 -3.27
CA MET A 68 -28.25 -2.89 -4.07
C MET A 68 -27.77 -4.06 -3.20
N ARG A 69 -27.58 -5.23 -3.83
CA ARG A 69 -27.01 -6.40 -3.13
C ARG A 69 -25.53 -6.15 -2.80
N PRO A 70 -25.07 -6.35 -1.54
CA PRO A 70 -23.75 -5.90 -1.07
C PRO A 70 -22.57 -6.81 -1.43
N TRP A 71 -22.69 -7.64 -2.48
CA TRP A 71 -21.67 -8.63 -2.84
C TRP A 71 -20.36 -8.02 -3.37
N ILE A 72 -20.38 -6.75 -3.79
CA ILE A 72 -19.20 -6.01 -4.26
C ILE A 72 -18.17 -5.86 -3.13
N ALA A 73 -18.62 -5.53 -1.91
CA ALA A 73 -17.75 -5.43 -0.75
C ALA A 73 -17.11 -6.78 -0.38
N VAL A 74 -17.85 -7.88 -0.56
CA VAL A 74 -17.37 -9.26 -0.30
C VAL A 74 -16.32 -9.69 -1.32
N ALA A 75 -16.48 -9.34 -2.59
CA ALA A 75 -15.44 -9.60 -3.59
C ALA A 75 -14.15 -8.80 -3.27
N TYR A 76 -14.31 -7.53 -2.87
CA TYR A 76 -13.21 -6.63 -2.56
C TYR A 76 -12.37 -7.07 -1.34
N SER A 77 -12.96 -7.83 -0.40
CA SER A 77 -12.23 -8.30 0.79
C SER A 77 -11.06 -9.22 0.43
N THR A 78 -11.11 -9.92 -0.70
CA THR A 78 -10.01 -10.78 -1.17
C THR A 78 -8.72 -9.99 -1.38
N LEU A 79 -8.80 -8.82 -2.04
CA LEU A 79 -7.66 -7.95 -2.27
C LEU A 79 -7.12 -7.35 -0.97
N ILE A 80 -8.01 -7.05 -0.03
CA ILE A 80 -7.62 -6.56 1.30
C ILE A 80 -6.87 -7.64 2.06
N VAL A 81 -7.39 -8.87 2.11
CA VAL A 81 -6.74 -9.98 2.81
C VAL A 81 -5.36 -10.25 2.21
N THR A 82 -5.23 -10.25 0.88
CA THR A 82 -3.93 -10.41 0.21
C THR A 82 -2.96 -9.30 0.61
N ALA A 83 -3.37 -8.03 0.56
CA ALA A 83 -2.53 -6.91 0.96
C ALA A 83 -2.14 -6.96 2.45
N THR A 84 -3.10 -7.26 3.34
CA THR A 84 -2.85 -7.41 4.78
C THR A 84 -1.91 -8.59 5.07
N THR A 85 -2.00 -9.67 4.30
CA THR A 85 -1.11 -10.82 4.47
C THR A 85 0.34 -10.46 4.16
N VAL A 86 0.58 -9.80 3.02
CA VAL A 86 1.93 -9.44 2.57
C VAL A 86 2.53 -8.30 3.40
N PHE A 87 1.76 -7.27 3.71
CA PHE A 87 2.28 -6.05 4.35
C PHE A 87 2.17 -6.04 5.88
N LEU A 88 1.46 -6.99 6.50
CA LEU A 88 1.29 -7.03 7.95
C LEU A 88 1.59 -8.40 8.54
N ILE A 89 0.90 -9.45 8.09
CA ILE A 89 1.01 -10.78 8.70
C ILE A 89 2.38 -11.39 8.47
N TYR A 90 2.92 -11.28 7.26
CA TYR A 90 4.23 -11.81 6.91
C TYR A 90 5.37 -11.13 7.72
N PRO A 91 5.46 -9.79 7.79
CA PRO A 91 6.40 -9.10 8.69
C PRO A 91 6.29 -9.53 10.15
N ILE A 92 5.07 -9.64 10.70
CA ILE A 92 4.84 -10.09 12.08
C ILE A 92 5.37 -11.51 12.30
N GLY A 93 5.16 -12.42 11.34
CA GLY A 93 5.66 -13.79 11.41
C GLY A 93 7.17 -13.92 11.26
N GLN A 94 7.83 -12.95 10.60
CA GLN A 94 9.28 -12.89 10.44
C GLN A 94 9.98 -12.09 11.56
N GLY A 95 9.24 -11.26 12.30
CA GLY A 95 9.77 -10.44 13.39
C GLY A 95 10.54 -9.19 12.95
N SER A 96 10.35 -8.73 11.71
CA SER A 96 11.01 -7.57 11.08
C SER A 96 10.00 -6.63 10.41
#